data_AF-A0A1H0CMI0-F1
#
_entry.id   AF-A0A1H0CMI0-F1
#
_cell.length_a   1.000
_cell.length_b   1.000
_cell.length_c   1.000
_cell.angle_alpha   90.00
_cell.angle_beta   90.00
_cell.angle_gamma   90.00
#
_symmetry.space_group_name_H-M   'P 1'
#
loop_
_entity.id
_entity.type
_entity.pdbx_description
1 polymer ?
#
loop_
_entity_poly.entity_id
_entity_poly.type
_entity_poly.pdbx_seq_one_letter_code
_entity_poly.pdbx_strand_id
1 'polypeptide(L)'
;MTLAAPRGGGYSGFVDILVLIAYYLAQAVFWIWRLAQLTAVVLGAWALIDTLTHDAAHFVAAGKRTKGFWLGANAAGIAVVLLMGANSMLGLLGVVANSVYLADVRPALKYYSPVRVRSNIRFPGNGGSRGGSSRGPGPRDWTPGR
;
A
#
# COMPACT_ATOMS: atom_id res chain seq x y z
N MET A 1 -11.58 -78.73 -9.88
CA MET A 1 -12.81 -77.92 -9.91
C MET A 1 -12.39 -76.50 -9.52
N THR A 2 -12.00 -75.69 -10.51
CA THR A 2 -11.36 -74.38 -10.26
C THR A 2 -12.37 -73.30 -10.58
N LEU A 3 -13.01 -72.77 -9.54
CA LEU A 3 -14.02 -71.70 -9.64
C LEU A 3 -13.30 -70.38 -9.96
N ALA A 4 -13.60 -69.81 -11.12
CA ALA A 4 -13.09 -68.52 -11.55
C ALA A 4 -13.67 -67.39 -10.67
N ALA A 5 -12.79 -66.56 -10.10
CA ALA A 5 -13.18 -65.37 -9.36
C ALA A 5 -13.76 -64.30 -10.33
N PRO A 6 -14.86 -63.62 -9.98
CA PRO A 6 -15.44 -62.59 -10.83
C PRO A 6 -14.55 -61.34 -10.81
N ARG A 7 -14.19 -60.87 -12.01
CA ARG A 7 -13.45 -59.62 -12.23
C ARG A 7 -14.36 -58.42 -11.90
N GLY A 8 -14.23 -57.88 -10.69
CA GLY A 8 -14.78 -56.58 -10.33
C GLY A 8 -13.98 -55.46 -11.00
N GLY A 9 -14.39 -55.01 -12.19
CA GLY A 9 -13.58 -54.12 -13.03
C GLY A 9 -14.34 -52.99 -13.74
N GLY A 10 -15.53 -52.59 -13.26
CA GLY A 10 -16.34 -51.56 -13.93
C GLY A 10 -16.23 -50.15 -13.32
N TYR A 11 -16.05 -50.06 -12.00
CA TYR A 11 -16.23 -48.80 -11.25
C TYR A 11 -14.91 -48.18 -10.79
N SER A 12 -13.82 -48.96 -10.73
CA SER A 12 -12.52 -48.48 -10.24
C SER A 12 -12.00 -47.32 -11.06
N GLY A 13 -11.93 -47.45 -12.39
CA GLY A 13 -11.43 -46.38 -13.26
C GLY A 13 -12.24 -45.08 -13.19
N PHE A 14 -13.57 -45.17 -13.11
CA PHE A 14 -14.43 -43.99 -12.94
C PHE A 14 -14.26 -43.35 -11.55
N VAL A 15 -14.17 -44.16 -10.49
CA VAL A 15 -13.91 -43.69 -9.12
C VAL A 15 -12.53 -43.05 -9.02
N ASP A 16 -11.50 -43.63 -9.66
CA ASP A 16 -10.14 -43.10 -9.69
C ASP A 16 -10.08 -41.73 -10.38
N ILE A 17 -10.80 -41.55 -11.49
CA ILE A 17 -10.93 -40.25 -12.17
C ILE A 17 -11.63 -39.23 -11.27
N LEU A 18 -12.73 -39.61 -10.61
CA LEU A 18 -13.45 -38.72 -9.69
C LEU A 18 -12.58 -38.32 -8.49
N VAL A 19 -11.79 -39.25 -7.94
CA VAL A 19 -10.85 -38.99 -6.84
C VAL A 19 -9.73 -38.05 -7.28
N LEU A 20 -9.16 -38.27 -8.47
CA LEU A 20 -8.14 -37.37 -9.04
C LEU A 20 -8.68 -35.95 -9.19
N ILE A 21 -9.87 -35.79 -9.79
CA ILE A 21 -10.51 -34.49 -9.94
C ILE A 21 -10.74 -33.84 -8.57
N ALA A 22 -11.33 -34.57 -7.62
CA ALA A 22 -11.58 -34.06 -6.27
C ALA A 22 -10.29 -33.59 -5.58
N TYR A 23 -9.19 -34.35 -5.73
CA TYR A 23 -7.88 -34.00 -5.19
C TYR A 23 -7.33 -32.70 -5.78
N TYR A 24 -7.32 -32.56 -7.10
CA TYR A 24 -6.81 -31.35 -7.76
C TYR A 24 -7.67 -30.12 -7.44
N LEU A 25 -9.00 -30.28 -7.39
CA LEU A 25 -9.90 -29.21 -6.99
C LEU A 25 -9.67 -28.77 -5.54
N ALA A 26 -9.50 -29.73 -4.61
CA ALA A 26 -9.19 -29.43 -3.22
C ALA A 26 -7.86 -28.68 -3.07
N GLN A 27 -6.83 -29.09 -3.82
CA GLN A 27 -5.55 -28.40 -3.87
C GLN A 27 -5.70 -26.97 -4.42
N ALA A 28 -6.42 -26.80 -5.53
CA ALA A 28 -6.66 -25.48 -6.12
C ALA A 28 -7.34 -24.52 -5.13
N VAL A 29 -8.43 -24.97 -4.48
CA VAL A 29 -9.15 -24.19 -3.47
C VAL A 29 -8.23 -23.84 -2.30
N PHE A 30 -7.44 -24.80 -1.81
CA PHE A 30 -6.46 -24.56 -0.76
C PHE A 30 -5.45 -23.48 -1.13
N TRP A 31 -4.86 -23.56 -2.33
CA TRP A 31 -3.89 -22.56 -2.80
C TRP A 31 -4.50 -21.18 -3.01
N ILE A 32 -5.72 -21.10 -3.52
CA ILE A 32 -6.46 -19.84 -3.66
C ILE A 32 -6.64 -19.17 -2.30
N TRP A 33 -7.10 -19.91 -1.29
CA TRP A 33 -7.26 -19.36 0.06
C TRP A 33 -5.94 -18.92 0.68
N ARG A 34 -4.85 -19.66 0.44
CA ARG A 34 -3.51 -19.28 0.92
C ARG A 34 -2.99 -18.02 0.25
N LEU A 35 -3.21 -17.86 -1.05
CA LEU A 35 -2.85 -16.64 -1.77
C LEU A 35 -3.67 -15.43 -1.29
N ALA A 36 -4.97 -15.60 -1.06
CA ALA A 36 -5.82 -14.56 -0.50
C ALA A 36 -5.33 -14.12 0.89
N GLN A 37 -5.00 -15.08 1.76
CA GLN A 37 -4.43 -14.81 3.09
C GLN A 37 -3.12 -14.03 2.99
N LEU A 38 -2.18 -14.47 2.14
CA LEU A 38 -0.91 -13.78 1.96
C LEU A 38 -1.09 -12.35 1.46
N THR A 39 -1.98 -12.16 0.48
CA THR A 39 -2.29 -10.83 -0.08
C THR A 39 -2.85 -9.89 0.99
N ALA A 40 -3.77 -10.38 1.83
CA ALA A 40 -4.34 -9.64 2.95
C ALA A 40 -3.27 -9.18 3.95
N VAL A 41 -2.33 -10.07 4.30
CA VAL A 41 -1.23 -9.75 5.23
C VAL A 41 -0.26 -8.75 4.60
N VAL A 42 0.11 -8.92 3.33
CA VAL A 42 1.00 -7.99 2.61
C VAL A 42 0.38 -6.60 2.54
N LEU A 43 -0.91 -6.48 2.23
CA LEU A 43 -1.63 -5.21 2.24
C LEU A 43 -1.62 -4.55 3.62
N GLY A 44 -1.87 -5.32 4.68
CA GLY A 44 -1.83 -4.81 6.04
C GLY A 44 -0.44 -4.34 6.47
N ALA A 45 0.59 -5.11 6.16
CA ALA A 45 1.97 -4.76 6.46
C ALA A 45 2.38 -3.49 5.72
N TRP A 46 2.00 -3.40 4.45
CA TRP A 46 2.27 -2.23 3.63
C TRP A 46 1.57 -0.97 4.16
N ALA A 47 0.29 -1.07 4.54
CA ALA A 47 -0.45 0.03 5.15
C ALA A 47 0.21 0.49 6.46
N LEU A 48 0.63 -0.44 7.31
CA LEU A 48 1.29 -0.14 8.57
C LEU A 48 2.65 0.55 8.35
N ILE A 49 3.49 0.04 7.45
CA ILE A 49 4.78 0.66 7.10
C ILE A 49 4.57 2.07 6.53
N ASP A 50 3.58 2.25 5.65
CA ASP A 50 3.28 3.55 5.04
C ASP A 50 2.79 4.56 6.11
N THR A 51 1.95 4.16 7.07
CA THR A 51 1.57 5.04 8.21
C THR A 51 2.75 5.44 9.08
N LEU A 52 3.67 4.50 9.36
CA LEU A 52 4.85 4.76 10.18
C LEU A 52 5.79 5.77 9.51
N THR A 53 5.93 5.67 8.19
CA THR A 53 6.85 6.48 7.38
C THR A 53 6.36 7.92 7.19
N HIS A 54 5.04 8.17 7.13
CA HIS A 54 4.51 9.52 6.95
C HIS A 54 4.52 10.33 8.26
N ASP A 55 4.90 11.60 8.17
CA ASP A 55 4.94 12.49 9.33
C ASP A 55 3.53 13.00 9.70
N ALA A 56 3.28 13.21 10.99
CA ALA A 56 1.97 13.55 11.54
C ALA A 56 1.40 14.86 10.98
N ALA A 57 2.26 15.83 10.63
CA ALA A 57 1.86 17.09 10.03
C ALA A 57 1.11 16.90 8.69
N HIS A 58 1.42 15.84 7.93
CA HIS A 58 0.80 15.58 6.63
C HIS A 58 -0.65 15.11 6.77
N PHE A 59 -0.98 14.42 7.86
CA PHE A 59 -2.35 13.98 8.14
C PHE A 59 -3.26 15.16 8.47
N VAL A 60 -2.73 16.14 9.22
CA VAL A 60 -3.45 17.38 9.56
C VAL A 60 -3.63 18.25 8.32
N ALA A 61 -2.59 18.40 7.51
CA ALA A 61 -2.65 19.15 6.25
C ALA A 61 -3.65 18.56 5.25
N ALA A 62 -3.79 17.23 5.23
CA ALA A 62 -4.77 16.53 4.39
C ALA A 62 -6.21 16.53 4.97
N GLY A 63 -6.43 17.12 6.15
CA GLY A 63 -7.74 17.15 6.81
C GLY A 63 -8.26 15.75 7.22
N LYS A 64 -7.37 14.76 7.37
CA LYS A 64 -7.74 13.38 7.75
C LYS A 64 -7.60 13.17 9.26
N ARG A 65 -8.13 12.05 9.77
CA ARG A 65 -7.92 11.60 11.16
C ARG A 65 -6.42 11.48 11.47
N THR A 66 -6.05 11.60 12.75
CA THR A 66 -4.65 11.72 13.18
C THR A 66 -3.80 10.49 12.86
N LYS A 67 -2.47 10.65 12.82
CA LYS A 67 -1.52 9.54 12.62
C LYS A 67 -1.76 8.39 13.61
N GLY A 68 -2.01 8.71 14.88
CA GLY A 68 -2.26 7.70 15.92
C GLY A 68 -3.50 6.85 15.65
N PHE A 69 -4.59 7.47 15.18
CA PHE A 69 -5.80 6.74 14.79
C PHE A 69 -5.54 5.76 13.66
N TRP A 70 -4.87 6.21 12.59
CA TRP A 70 -4.56 5.34 11.44
C TRP A 70 -3.53 4.26 11.77
N LEU A 71 -2.54 4.57 12.59
CA LEU A 71 -1.59 3.58 13.08
C LEU A 71 -2.31 2.48 13.87
N GLY A 72 -3.17 2.86 14.82
CA GLY A 72 -3.95 1.93 15.61
C GLY A 72 -4.90 1.08 14.77
N ALA A 73 -5.60 1.70 13.81
CA ALA A 73 -6.51 1.00 12.91
C ALA A 73 -5.77 -0.04 12.03
N ASN A 74 -4.64 0.34 11.43
CA ASN A 74 -3.87 -0.58 10.58
C ASN A 74 -3.17 -1.68 11.41
N ALA A 75 -2.66 -1.35 12.59
CA ALA A 75 -2.06 -2.33 13.50
C ALA A 75 -3.09 -3.34 14.01
N ALA A 76 -4.29 -2.88 14.39
CA ALA A 76 -5.39 -3.76 14.75
C ALA A 76 -5.86 -4.58 13.54
N GLY A 77 -5.99 -3.96 12.37
CA GLY A 77 -6.42 -4.63 11.14
C GLY A 77 -5.50 -5.78 10.74
N ILE A 78 -4.18 -5.55 10.68
CA ILE A 78 -3.23 -6.63 10.37
C ILE A 78 -3.19 -7.71 11.46
N ALA A 79 -3.28 -7.33 12.75
CA ALA A 79 -3.30 -8.30 13.85
C ALA A 79 -4.53 -9.23 13.76
N VAL A 80 -5.71 -8.68 13.47
CA VAL A 80 -6.95 -9.45 13.29
C VAL A 80 -6.85 -10.39 12.08
N VAL A 81 -6.27 -9.92 10.96
CA VAL A 81 -6.04 -10.76 9.77
C VAL A 81 -5.10 -11.94 10.08
N LEU A 82 -4.07 -11.72 10.89
CA LEU A 82 -3.11 -12.76 11.28
C LEU A 82 -3.71 -13.77 12.25
N LEU A 83 -4.52 -13.31 13.21
CA LEU A 83 -5.10 -14.16 14.27
C LEU A 83 -6.34 -14.93 13.80
N MET A 84 -7.21 -14.29 13.03
CA MET A 84 -8.52 -14.85 12.65
C MET A 84 -8.55 -15.35 11.20
N GLY A 85 -7.56 -14.99 10.39
CA GLY A 85 -7.52 -15.29 8.96
C GLY A 85 -8.43 -14.38 8.13
N ALA A 86 -8.02 -14.09 6.90
CA ALA A 86 -8.71 -13.25 5.92
C ALA A 86 -10.08 -13.81 5.49
N ASN A 87 -10.35 -15.09 5.76
CA ASN A 87 -11.61 -15.75 5.44
C ASN A 87 -12.68 -15.53 6.53
N SER A 88 -12.28 -15.03 7.70
CA SER A 88 -13.20 -14.72 8.79
C SER A 88 -13.83 -13.34 8.59
N MET A 89 -15.05 -13.13 9.11
CA MET A 89 -15.71 -11.82 9.07
C MET A 89 -14.84 -10.72 9.71
N LEU A 90 -14.20 -11.02 10.84
CA LEU A 90 -13.32 -10.07 11.52
C LEU A 90 -12.03 -9.82 10.71
N GLY A 91 -11.44 -10.86 10.11
CA GLY A 91 -10.31 -10.72 9.20
C GLY A 91 -10.63 -9.83 8.01
N LEU A 92 -11.80 -10.00 7.39
CA LEU A 92 -12.25 -9.13 6.31
C LEU A 92 -12.37 -7.67 6.74
N LEU A 93 -12.91 -7.39 7.93
CA LEU A 93 -12.93 -6.03 8.48
C LEU A 93 -11.50 -5.48 8.65
N GLY A 94 -10.55 -6.31 9.09
CA GLY A 94 -9.14 -5.94 9.16
C GLY A 94 -8.52 -5.64 7.79
N VAL A 95 -8.82 -6.46 6.77
CA VAL A 95 -8.40 -6.20 5.37
C VAL A 95 -8.98 -4.89 4.87
N VAL A 96 -10.27 -4.64 5.12
CA VAL A 96 -10.96 -3.41 4.72
C VAL A 96 -10.36 -2.18 5.40
N ALA A 97 -10.07 -2.25 6.70
CA ALA A 97 -9.41 -1.14 7.40
C ALA A 97 -8.07 -0.77 6.75
N ASN A 98 -7.25 -1.78 6.43
CA ASN A 98 -5.96 -1.60 5.78
C ASN A 98 -6.11 -1.09 4.34
N SER A 99 -7.10 -1.60 3.58
CA SER A 99 -7.32 -1.19 2.19
C SER A 99 -7.87 0.23 2.08
N VAL A 100 -8.77 0.64 2.98
CA VAL A 100 -9.30 2.02 3.05
C VAL A 100 -8.17 3.01 3.30
N TYR A 101 -7.23 2.70 4.20
CA TYR A 101 -6.05 3.55 4.40
C TYR A 101 -5.26 3.74 3.11
N LEU A 102 -4.99 2.65 2.39
CA LEU A 102 -4.20 2.68 1.17
C LEU A 102 -4.93 3.35 -0.01
N ALA A 103 -6.26 3.22 -0.07
CA ALA A 103 -7.08 3.75 -1.15
C ALA A 103 -7.47 5.22 -0.95
N ASP A 104 -7.75 5.65 0.29
CA ASP A 104 -8.21 7.02 0.57
C ASP A 104 -7.12 7.88 1.20
N VAL A 105 -6.45 7.41 2.25
CA VAL A 105 -5.55 8.24 3.05
C VAL A 105 -4.20 8.42 2.35
N ARG A 106 -3.63 7.34 1.80
CA ARG A 106 -2.33 7.38 1.14
C ARG A 106 -2.30 8.31 -0.09
N PRO A 107 -3.30 8.32 -1.00
CA PRO A 107 -3.32 9.31 -2.08
C PRO A 107 -3.45 10.74 -1.59
N ALA A 108 -4.25 10.98 -0.54
CA ALA A 108 -4.39 12.31 0.07
C ALA A 108 -3.07 12.80 0.68
N LEU A 109 -2.35 11.94 1.42
CA LEU A 109 -1.05 12.27 2.01
C LEU A 109 0.00 12.64 0.95
N LYS A 110 -0.01 11.96 -0.20
CA LYS A 110 0.88 12.27 -1.32
C LYS A 110 0.55 13.60 -1.99
N TYR A 111 -0.73 13.94 -2.11
CA TYR A 111 -1.17 15.19 -2.71
C TYR A 111 -0.73 16.41 -1.90
N TYR A 112 -0.83 16.32 -0.57
CA TYR A 112 -0.45 17.41 0.35
C TYR A 112 1.00 17.34 0.83
N SER A 113 1.79 16.38 0.36
CA SER A 113 3.23 16.41 0.56
C SER A 113 3.79 17.63 -0.16
N PRO A 114 4.49 18.56 0.52
CA PRO A 114 5.07 19.71 -0.15
C PRO A 114 5.96 19.23 -1.29
N VAL A 115 5.65 19.68 -2.51
CA VAL A 115 6.49 19.43 -3.68
C VAL A 115 7.84 20.02 -3.33
N ARG A 116 8.80 19.15 -3.02
CA ARG A 116 10.21 19.55 -2.92
C ARG A 116 10.61 19.90 -4.34
N VAL A 117 10.36 21.14 -4.74
CA VAL A 117 10.93 21.68 -5.96
C VAL A 117 12.43 21.59 -5.73
N ARG A 118 13.04 20.54 -6.29
CA ARG A 118 14.49 20.42 -6.44
C ARG A 118 14.87 21.46 -7.48
N SER A 119 14.72 22.72 -7.13
CA SER A 119 15.23 23.80 -7.91
C SER A 119 16.74 23.70 -7.79
N ASN A 120 17.35 23.08 -8.79
CA ASN A 120 18.65 23.52 -9.25
C ASN A 120 18.45 24.95 -9.82
N ILE A 121 18.06 25.91 -8.98
CA ILE A 121 18.34 27.31 -9.26
C ILE A 121 19.85 27.38 -9.09
N ARG A 122 20.54 27.10 -10.19
CA ARG A 122 21.93 27.44 -10.37
C ARG A 122 21.94 28.97 -10.43
N PHE A 123 22.04 29.63 -9.28
CA PHE A 123 22.38 31.04 -9.23
C PHE A 123 23.71 31.17 -10.00
N PRO A 124 23.76 31.89 -11.13
CA PRO A 124 25.02 32.19 -11.77
C PRO A 124 25.80 33.07 -10.79
N GLY A 125 26.69 32.43 -10.03
CA GLY A 125 27.62 33.11 -9.17
C GLY A 125 28.51 33.98 -10.02
N ASN A 126 28.29 35.29 -9.92
CA ASN A 126 29.32 36.27 -9.62
C ASN A 126 30.68 35.97 -10.26
N GLY A 127 30.72 36.00 -11.58
CA GLY A 127 31.96 36.03 -12.35
C GLY A 127 32.53 37.45 -12.32
N GLY A 128 33.32 37.75 -11.28
CA GLY A 128 34.43 38.69 -11.33
C GLY A 128 34.12 40.10 -11.83
N SER A 129 33.80 40.98 -10.88
CA SER A 129 34.08 42.41 -10.97
C SER A 129 35.56 42.65 -11.31
N ARG A 130 35.89 42.81 -12.60
CA ARG A 130 37.12 43.44 -13.06
C ARG A 130 36.84 44.20 -14.35
N GLY A 131 36.69 45.51 -14.23
CA GLY A 131 36.93 46.42 -15.34
C GLY A 131 35.91 47.55 -15.47
N GLY A 132 36.35 48.76 -15.17
CA GLY A 132 35.93 49.93 -15.93
C GLY A 132 34.88 50.81 -15.28
N SER A 133 35.37 51.85 -14.58
CA SER A 133 34.88 53.23 -14.66
C SER A 133 33.56 53.46 -15.40
N SER A 134 32.56 54.02 -14.70
CA SER A 134 31.87 55.25 -15.12
C SER A 134 30.85 55.72 -14.08
N ARG A 135 30.88 57.03 -13.85
CA ARG A 135 30.00 57.82 -12.98
C ARG A 135 28.53 57.64 -13.36
N GLY A 136 27.65 57.47 -12.37
CA GLY A 136 26.20 57.46 -12.56
C GLY A 136 25.49 57.90 -11.26
N PRO A 137 24.59 58.91 -11.27
CA PRO A 137 23.88 59.38 -10.08
C PRO A 137 22.97 58.31 -9.48
N GLY A 138 22.98 58.19 -8.15
CA GLY A 138 22.24 57.18 -7.40
C GLY A 138 20.71 57.32 -7.50
N PRO A 139 19.96 56.22 -7.31
CA PRO A 139 18.50 56.21 -7.43
C PRO A 139 17.82 57.10 -6.38
N ARG A 140 16.87 57.89 -6.88
CA ARG A 140 16.07 58.87 -6.15
C ARG A 140 15.07 58.20 -5.20
N ASP A 141 14.89 58.91 -4.10
CA ASP A 141 13.86 58.88 -3.08
C ASP A 141 12.44 58.58 -3.60
N TRP A 142 11.81 57.56 -3.00
CA TRP A 142 10.40 57.23 -3.21
C TRP A 142 9.60 57.68 -1.99
N THR A 143 8.63 58.57 -2.21
CA THR A 143 7.72 59.10 -1.18
C THR A 143 6.27 58.77 -1.58
N PRO A 144 5.49 58.00 -0.81
CA PRO A 144 4.08 57.81 -1.08
C PRO A 144 3.28 59.05 -0.63
N GLY A 145 2.56 59.67 -1.57
CA GLY A 145 1.61 60.74 -1.31
C GLY A 145 0.34 60.25 -0.62
N ARG A 146 -0.28 61.20 0.11
CA ARG A 146 -1.52 61.10 0.90
C ARG A 146 -2.75 60.75 0.08
#